data_AF-A0A2A5A5P7-F1
#
_entry.id   AF-A0A2A5A5P7-F1
#
_cell.length_a   1.000
_cell.length_b   1.000
_cell.length_c   1.000
_cell.angle_alpha   90.00
_cell.angle_beta   90.00
_cell.angle_gamma   90.00
#
_symmetry.space_group_name_H-M   'P 1'
#
loop_
_entity.id
_entity.type
_entity.pdbx_description
1 polymer ?
#
loop_
_entity_poly.entity_id
_entity_poly.type
_entity_poly.pdbx_seq_one_letter_code
_entity_poly.pdbx_strand_id
1 'polypeptide(L)'
;FRGVGFLAILTAAFTPIPYKIFTIAAGSAAIPLFDFIIASIIGRGARFLAIGILIRLYGAEIEQFIDRWFGVLSVLALILALLGFLAISGL
;
A
#
# COMPACT_ATOMS: atom_id res chain seq x y z
N PHE A 1 -19.14 6.26 2.18
CA PHE A 1 -17.74 6.18 2.66
C PHE A 1 -17.50 5.19 3.81
N ARG A 2 -18.39 5.03 4.80
CA ARG A 2 -18.14 4.18 6.00
C ARG A 2 -17.93 2.68 5.77
N GLY A 3 -18.45 2.07 4.68
CA GLY A 3 -18.31 0.63 4.43
C GLY A 3 -17.05 0.19 3.67
N VAL A 4 -16.37 1.10 2.96
CA VAL A 4 -15.21 0.77 2.10
C VAL A 4 -13.86 1.16 2.73
N GLY A 5 -13.87 1.87 3.87
CA GLY A 5 -12.64 2.34 4.53
C GLY A 5 -11.68 1.19 4.89
N PHE A 6 -12.21 0.10 5.45
CA PHE A 6 -11.41 -1.09 5.75
C PHE A 6 -10.69 -1.63 4.51
N LEU A 7 -11.43 -1.85 3.41
CA LEU A 7 -10.88 -2.39 2.16
C LEU A 7 -9.89 -1.42 1.49
N ALA A 8 -10.18 -0.12 1.55
CA ALA A 8 -9.27 0.92 1.04
C ALA A 8 -7.94 0.92 1.78
N ILE A 9 -7.95 0.82 3.12
CA ILE A 9 -6.73 0.75 3.91
C ILE A 9 -6.01 -0.59 3.71
N LEU A 10 -6.74 -1.70 3.66
CA LEU A 10 -6.16 -3.03 3.45
C LEU A 10 -5.41 -3.12 2.12
N THR A 11 -6.03 -2.63 1.04
CA THR A 11 -5.43 -2.61 -0.30
C THR A 11 -4.23 -1.67 -0.36
N ALA A 12 -4.33 -0.46 0.20
CA ALA A 12 -3.20 0.47 0.32
C ALA A 12 -2.07 -0.05 1.23
N ALA A 13 -2.40 -0.87 2.23
CA ALA A 13 -1.44 -1.47 3.16
C ALA A 13 -0.63 -2.60 2.50
N PHE A 14 -1.26 -3.38 1.62
CA PHE A 14 -0.63 -4.52 0.95
C PHE A 14 0.19 -4.12 -0.29
N THR A 15 -0.32 -3.19 -1.10
CA THR A 15 0.28 -2.79 -2.38
C THR A 15 1.53 -1.92 -2.23
N PRO A 16 2.40 -1.83 -3.25
CA PRO A 16 3.62 -1.01 -3.23
C PRO A 16 3.43 0.51 -3.22
N ILE A 17 2.23 0.99 -2.91
CA ILE A 17 1.87 2.40 -2.88
C ILE A 17 2.44 3.07 -1.61
N PRO A 18 2.82 4.36 -1.63
CA PRO A 18 3.27 5.11 -0.46
C PRO A 18 2.21 5.16 0.66
N TYR A 19 2.31 4.22 1.60
CA TYR A 19 1.30 4.03 2.65
C TYR A 19 0.99 5.25 3.49
N LYS A 20 2.02 6.04 3.79
CA LYS A 20 1.95 7.14 4.73
C LYS A 20 0.95 8.20 4.27
N ILE A 21 0.83 8.39 2.95
CA ILE A 21 -0.17 9.29 2.35
C ILE A 21 -1.58 8.78 2.66
N PHE A 22 -1.81 7.47 2.50
CA PHE A 22 -3.10 6.83 2.81
C PHE A 22 -3.41 6.84 4.31
N THR A 23 -2.41 6.73 5.18
CA THR A 23 -2.60 6.89 6.64
C THR A 23 -3.09 8.29 6.98
N ILE A 24 -2.49 9.34 6.40
CA ILE A 24 -2.93 10.73 6.61
C ILE A 24 -4.33 10.94 6.04
N ALA A 25 -4.59 10.43 4.83
CA ALA A 25 -5.90 10.50 4.20
C ALA A 25 -6.98 9.79 5.03
N ALA A 26 -6.67 8.63 5.62
CA ALA A 26 -7.58 7.89 6.50
C ALA A 26 -8.02 8.72 7.71
N GLY A 27 -7.08 9.45 8.31
CA GLY A 27 -7.36 10.38 9.40
C GLY A 27 -8.26 11.52 8.96
N SER A 28 -7.96 12.16 7.82
CA SER A 28 -8.81 13.24 7.27
C SER A 28 -10.21 12.77 6.88
N ALA A 29 -10.36 11.51 6.45
CA ALA A 29 -11.62 10.90 6.06
C ALA A 29 -12.40 10.31 7.25
N ALA A 30 -11.91 10.50 8.49
CA ALA A 30 -12.50 9.98 9.72
C ALA A 30 -12.82 8.46 9.64
N ILE A 31 -11.90 7.68 9.05
CA ILE A 31 -12.02 6.22 9.03
C ILE A 31 -11.96 5.71 10.49
N PRO A 32 -12.85 4.80 10.91
CA PRO A 32 -12.81 4.24 12.27
C PRO A 32 -11.43 3.69 12.61
N LEU A 33 -10.90 4.08 13.76
CA LEU A 33 -9.55 3.69 14.19
C LEU A 33 -9.39 2.17 14.24
N PHE A 34 -10.44 1.46 14.66
CA PHE A 34 -10.44 0.00 14.71
C PHE A 34 -10.24 -0.62 13.32
N ASP A 35 -11.03 -0.20 12.33
CA ASP A 35 -10.91 -0.68 10.95
C ASP A 35 -9.53 -0.37 10.37
N PHE A 36 -9.02 0.84 10.63
CA PHE A 36 -7.68 1.25 10.20
C PHE A 36 -6.59 0.35 10.79
N ILE A 37 -6.64 0.07 12.11
CA ILE A 37 -5.64 -0.75 12.79
C ILE A 37 -5.67 -2.18 12.26
N ILE A 38 -6.85 -2.80 12.19
CA ILE A 38 -6.96 -4.20 11.73
C ILE A 38 -6.52 -4.32 10.27
N ALA A 39 -6.98 -3.43 9.39
CA ALA A 39 -6.55 -3.41 7.99
C ALA A 39 -5.03 -3.16 7.85
N SER A 40 -4.46 -2.27 8.66
CA SER A 40 -3.02 -1.97 8.69
C SER A 40 -2.20 -3.20 9.08
N ILE A 41 -2.58 -3.87 10.17
CA ILE A 41 -1.87 -5.04 10.70
C ILE A 41 -1.89 -6.16 9.66
N ILE A 42 -3.06 -6.45 9.09
CA ILE A 42 -3.19 -7.51 8.08
C ILE A 42 -2.39 -7.16 6.83
N GLY A 43 -2.60 -5.97 6.25
CA GLY A 43 -1.95 -5.63 4.98
C GLY A 43 -0.43 -5.45 5.11
N ARG A 44 0.04 -4.71 6.13
CA ARG A 44 1.48 -4.49 6.36
C ARG A 44 2.17 -5.76 6.84
N GLY A 45 1.54 -6.47 7.77
CA GLY A 45 2.03 -7.75 8.26
C GLY A 45 2.18 -8.75 7.11
N ALA A 46 1.14 -8.97 6.31
CA ALA A 46 1.18 -9.88 5.17
C ALA A 46 2.29 -9.51 4.19
N ARG A 47 2.45 -8.23 3.86
CA ARG A 47 3.49 -7.77 2.92
C ARG A 47 4.90 -8.05 3.45
N PHE A 48 5.22 -7.60 4.67
CA PHE A 48 6.57 -7.75 5.20
C PHE A 48 6.91 -9.21 5.52
N LEU A 49 5.93 -9.99 5.98
CA LEU A 49 6.10 -11.43 6.15
C LEU A 49 6.30 -12.13 4.80
N ALA A 50 5.55 -11.78 3.77
CA ALA A 50 5.75 -12.34 2.43
C ALA A 50 7.16 -12.05 1.90
N ILE A 51 7.65 -10.82 2.04
CA ILE A 51 9.01 -10.44 1.67
C ILE A 51 10.04 -11.23 2.48
N GLY A 52 9.89 -11.30 3.81
CA GLY A 52 10.80 -12.04 4.68
C GLY A 52 10.82 -13.54 4.39
N ILE A 53 9.68 -14.14 4.08
CA ILE A 53 9.56 -15.55 3.66
C ILE A 53 10.26 -15.75 2.32
N LEU A 54 10.04 -14.88 1.34
CA LEU A 54 10.72 -14.96 0.05
C LEU A 54 12.24 -14.89 0.21
N ILE A 55 12.75 -13.93 0.99
CA ILE A 55 14.19 -13.81 1.27
C ILE A 55 14.71 -15.07 1.98
N ARG A 56 13.95 -15.65 2.91
CA ARG A 56 14.35 -16.89 3.59
C ARG A 56 14.41 -18.10 2.66
N LEU A 57 13.54 -18.18 1.65
CA LEU A 57 13.49 -19.30 0.71
C LEU A 57 14.50 -19.17 -0.44
N TYR A 58 14.73 -17.96 -0.94
CA TYR A 58 15.52 -17.71 -2.16
C TYR A 58 16.85 -16.97 -1.92
N GLY A 59 17.09 -16.46 -0.71
CA GLY A 59 18.33 -15.79 -0.35
C GLY A 59 18.54 -14.44 -1.03
N ALA A 60 19.80 -14.10 -1.35
CA ALA A 60 20.19 -12.78 -1.83
C ALA A 60 19.67 -12.43 -3.24
N GLU A 61 19.32 -13.42 -4.06
CA GLU A 61 18.85 -13.18 -5.44
C GLU A 61 17.50 -12.46 -5.45
N ILE A 62 16.57 -12.87 -4.58
CA ILE A 62 15.23 -12.24 -4.51
C ILE A 62 15.29 -10.86 -3.88
N GLU A 63 16.24 -10.62 -2.98
CA GLU A 63 16.44 -9.30 -2.36
C GLU A 63 16.80 -8.25 -3.42
N GLN A 64 17.78 -8.55 -4.29
CA GLN A 64 18.16 -7.65 -5.39
C GLN A 64 17.02 -7.44 -6.39
N PHE A 65 16.22 -8.49 -6.64
CA PHE A 65 15.04 -8.38 -7.49
C PHE A 65 14.00 -7.45 -6.87
N ILE A 66 13.66 -7.66 -5.59
CA ILE A 66 12.69 -6.84 -4.86
C ILE A 66 13.14 -5.39 -4.84
N ASP A 67 14.38 -5.09 -4.46
CA ASP A 67 14.88 -3.72 -4.39
C ASP A 67 14.86 -3.00 -5.75
N ARG A 68 15.23 -3.71 -6.82
CA ARG A 68 15.20 -3.16 -8.19
C ARG A 68 13.79 -2.76 -8.62
N TRP A 69 12.78 -3.59 -8.35
CA TRP A 69 11.42 -3.37 -8.83
C TRP A 69 10.56 -2.56 -7.88
N PHE A 70 10.80 -2.63 -6.58
CA PHE A 70 9.99 -1.96 -5.56
C PHE A 70 9.95 -0.46 -5.78
N GLY A 71 11.11 0.17 -6.03
CA GLY A 71 11.19 1.61 -6.30
C GLY A 71 10.38 2.00 -7.54
N VAL A 72 10.57 1.28 -8.64
CA VAL A 72 9.87 1.51 -9.92
C VAL A 72 8.35 1.34 -9.76
N LEU A 73 7.90 0.25 -9.13
CA LEU A 73 6.48 -0.01 -8.90
C LEU A 73 5.84 1.05 -7.99
N SER A 74 6.56 1.52 -6.98
CA SER A 74 6.08 2.56 -6.07
C SER A 74 5.88 3.90 -6.80
N VAL A 75 6.84 4.29 -7.64
CA VAL A 75 6.75 5.51 -8.46
C VAL A 75 5.66 5.38 -9.50
N LEU A 76 5.60 4.26 -10.22
CA LEU A 76 4.55 4.01 -11.23
C LEU A 76 3.16 4.08 -10.60
N ALA A 77 2.96 3.45 -9.43
CA ALA A 77 1.69 3.49 -8.74
C ALA A 77 1.31 4.90 -8.29
N LEU A 78 2.28 5.72 -7.86
CA LEU A 78 2.04 7.13 -7.54
C LEU A 78 1.63 7.91 -8.79
N ILE A 79 2.33 7.75 -9.91
CA ILE A 79 2.00 8.40 -11.18
C ILE A 79 0.59 8.00 -11.62
N LEU A 80 0.26 6.71 -11.60
CA LEU A 80 -1.08 6.23 -11.96
C LEU A 80 -2.17 6.79 -11.05
N ALA A 81 -1.91 6.87 -9.74
CA ALA A 81 -2.86 7.48 -8.81
C ALA A 81 -3.09 8.98 -9.11
N LEU A 82 -2.03 9.72 -9.42
CA LEU A 82 -2.11 11.13 -9.80
C LEU A 82 -2.85 11.31 -11.13
N LEU A 83 -2.52 10.51 -12.15
CA LEU A 83 -3.20 10.56 -13.45
C LEU A 83 -4.67 10.18 -13.34
N GLY A 84 -4.99 9.15 -12.57
CA GLY A 84 -6.38 8.76 -12.29
C GLY A 84 -7.15 9.87 -11.58
N PHE A 85 -6.52 10.54 -10.61
CA PHE A 85 -7.10 11.70 -9.95
C PHE A 85 -7.35 12.86 -10.93
N LEU A 86 -6.37 13.21 -11.77
CA LEU A 86 -6.49 14.27 -12.78
C LEU A 86 -7.62 13.98 -13.78
N ALA A 87 -7.67 12.75 -14.31
CA ALA A 87 -8.70 12.34 -15.26
C ALA A 87 -10.13 12.46 -14.70
N ILE A 88 -10.33 12.19 -13.41
CA ILE A 88 -11.64 12.30 -12.75
C ILE A 88 -11.95 13.75 -12.35
N SER A 89 -10.94 14.52 -11.98
CA SER A 89 -11.12 15.91 -11.51
C SER A 89 -11.42 16.91 -12.64
N GLY A 90 -11.40 16.48 -13.91
CA GLY A 90 -11.87 17.28 -15.04
C GLY A 90 -11.02 18.51 -15.34
N LEU A 91 -9.75 18.48 -14.92
CA LEU A 91 -8.72 19.45 -15.30
C LEU A 91 -8.07 19.06 -16.62
#